data_AF-A0A645CIN0-F1
#
_entry.id   AF-A0A645CIN0-F1
#
_cell.length_a   1.000
_cell.length_b   1.000
_cell.length_c   1.000
_cell.angle_alpha   90.00
_cell.angle_beta   90.00
_cell.angle_gamma   90.00
#
_symmetry.space_group_name_H-M   'P 1'
#
loop_
_entity.id
_entity.type
_entity.pdbx_description
1 polymer ?
#
loop_
_entity_poly.entity_id
_entity_poly.type
_entity_poly.pdbx_seq_one_letter_code
_entity_poly.pdbx_strand_id
1 'polypeptide(L)'
;MILKNPLHIVLIAIPLIIQTFLIFFIAYFASKVFKLPHDIAAPAGMIGASNFFELSVAVAISLFGTQSPAALATIVGVLTEVPVMLLLVKIANNTKGWFQKD
;
A
#
# COMPACT_ATOMS: atom_id res chain seq x y z
N MET A 1 23.35 8.16 2.38
CA MET A 1 22.87 6.83 2.83
C MET A 1 21.98 6.16 1.77
N ILE A 2 20.98 6.86 1.23
CA ILE A 2 20.09 6.36 0.15
C ILE A 2 20.85 5.96 -1.12
N LEU A 3 21.89 6.70 -1.51
CA LEU A 3 22.70 6.44 -2.71
C LEU A 3 23.74 5.30 -2.58
N LYS A 4 24.01 4.79 -1.37
CA LYS A 4 25.08 3.80 -1.14
C LYS A 4 24.62 2.33 -1.21
N ASN A 5 23.31 2.07 -1.19
CA ASN A 5 22.74 0.71 -1.21
C ASN A 5 21.38 0.66 -1.95
N PRO A 6 21.34 0.97 -3.26
CA PRO A 6 20.09 0.92 -4.05
C PRO A 6 19.40 -0.44 -4.01
N LEU A 7 20.17 -1.53 -3.88
CA LEU A 7 19.65 -2.89 -3.73
C LEU A 7 18.78 -3.08 -2.48
N HIS A 8 19.10 -2.43 -1.36
CA HIS A 8 18.31 -2.57 -0.13
C HIS A 8 16.94 -1.90 -0.26
N ILE A 9 16.89 -0.76 -0.96
CA ILE A 9 15.64 -0.03 -1.23
C ILE A 9 14.71 -0.89 -2.07
N VAL A 10 15.23 -1.48 -3.15
CA VAL A 10 14.45 -2.36 -4.04
C VAL A 10 13.97 -3.61 -3.28
N LEU A 11 14.84 -4.20 -2.46
CA LEU A 11 14.52 -5.40 -1.70
C LEU A 11 13.44 -5.17 -0.63
N ILE A 12 13.30 -3.95 -0.12
CA ILE A 12 12.20 -3.56 0.80
C ILE A 12 10.93 -3.20 0.01
N ALA A 13 11.07 -2.46 -1.09
CA ALA A 13 9.95 -2.00 -1.90
C ALA A 13 9.16 -3.16 -2.52
N ILE A 14 9.84 -4.19 -3.04
CA ILE A 14 9.18 -5.31 -3.73
C ILE A 14 8.19 -6.05 -2.81
N PRO A 15 8.58 -6.54 -1.62
CA PRO A 15 7.65 -7.17 -0.69
C PRO A 15 6.47 -6.28 -0.30
N LEU A 16 6.72 -4.99 -0.05
CA LEU A 16 5.65 -4.05 0.33
C LEU A 16 4.63 -3.87 -0.79
N ILE A 17 5.09 -3.69 -2.02
CA ILE A 17 4.21 -3.58 -3.19
C ILE A 17 3.37 -4.85 -3.32
N ILE A 18 4.01 -6.03 -3.28
CA ILE A 18 3.31 -7.32 -3.39
C ILE A 18 2.25 -7.46 -2.30
N GLN A 19 2.60 -7.12 -1.05
CA GLN A 19 1.70 -7.16 0.08
C GLN A 19 0.48 -6.25 -0.13
N THR A 20 0.69 -4.99 -0.51
CA THR A 20 -0.39 -4.02 -0.74
C THR A 20 -1.33 -4.50 -1.85
N PHE A 21 -0.80 -4.98 -2.97
CA PHE A 21 -1.61 -5.53 -4.05
C PHE A 21 -2.39 -6.78 -3.62
N LEU A 22 -1.74 -7.69 -2.90
CA LEU A 22 -2.35 -8.93 -2.44
C LEU A 22 -3.52 -8.64 -1.50
N ILE A 23 -3.34 -7.77 -0.50
CA ILE A 23 -4.41 -7.42 0.43
C ILE A 23 -5.54 -6.68 -0.28
N PHE A 24 -5.21 -5.74 -1.17
CA PHE A 24 -6.20 -5.03 -1.99
C PHE A 24 -7.08 -6.01 -2.77
N PHE A 25 -6.47 -6.93 -3.52
CA PHE A 25 -7.23 -7.87 -4.33
C PHE A 25 -8.03 -8.86 -3.48
N ILE A 26 -7.49 -9.36 -2.38
CA ILE A 26 -8.24 -10.25 -1.48
C ILE A 26 -9.49 -9.54 -0.97
N ALA A 27 -9.36 -8.32 -0.44
CA ALA A 27 -10.48 -7.55 0.07
C ALA A 27 -11.47 -7.18 -1.05
N TYR A 28 -10.98 -6.72 -2.19
CA TYR A 28 -11.79 -6.31 -3.33
C TYR A 28 -12.59 -7.47 -3.95
N PHE A 29 -11.95 -8.63 -4.12
CA PHE A 29 -12.62 -9.83 -4.61
C PHE A 29 -13.56 -10.41 -3.56
N ALA A 30 -13.20 -10.39 -2.27
CA ALA A 30 -14.13 -10.77 -1.21
C ALA A 30 -15.41 -9.90 -1.26
N SER A 31 -15.27 -8.57 -1.34
CA SER A 31 -16.41 -7.66 -1.49
C SER A 31 -17.25 -7.97 -2.74
N LYS A 32 -16.62 -8.36 -3.84
CA LYS A 32 -17.33 -8.82 -5.06
C LYS A 32 -18.10 -10.12 -4.83
N VAL A 33 -17.51 -11.10 -4.14
CA VAL A 33 -18.18 -12.36 -3.78
C VAL A 33 -19.39 -12.12 -2.87
N PHE A 34 -19.28 -11.16 -1.96
CA PHE A 34 -20.38 -10.71 -1.10
C PHE A 34 -21.39 -9.79 -1.80
N LYS A 35 -21.23 -9.54 -3.11
CA LYS A 35 -22.11 -8.67 -3.92
C LYS A 35 -22.27 -7.25 -3.37
N LEU A 36 -21.23 -6.72 -2.75
CA LEU A 36 -21.22 -5.31 -2.31
C LEU A 36 -21.12 -4.37 -3.52
N PRO A 37 -21.75 -3.19 -3.49
CA PRO A 37 -21.58 -2.19 -4.54
C PRO A 37 -20.13 -1.70 -4.60
N HIS A 38 -19.73 -1.22 -5.78
CA HIS A 38 -18.36 -0.72 -6.02
C HIS A 38 -17.97 0.39 -5.04
N ASP A 39 -18.93 1.25 -4.69
CA ASP A 39 -18.76 2.38 -3.77
C ASP A 39 -18.40 1.95 -2.34
N ILE A 40 -18.60 0.66 -1.99
CA ILE A 40 -18.15 0.06 -0.73
C ILE A 40 -16.90 -0.79 -0.97
N ALA A 41 -16.89 -1.60 -2.03
CA ALA A 41 -15.81 -2.55 -2.32
C ALA A 41 -14.47 -1.85 -2.58
N ALA A 42 -14.47 -0.75 -3.34
CA ALA A 42 -13.24 -0.02 -3.66
C ALA A 42 -12.62 0.64 -2.41
N PRO A 43 -13.33 1.44 -1.59
CA PRO A 43 -12.79 1.95 -0.34
C PRO A 43 -12.39 0.85 0.64
N ALA A 44 -13.14 -0.24 0.75
CA ALA A 44 -12.80 -1.36 1.64
C ALA A 44 -11.48 -2.02 1.24
N GLY A 45 -11.27 -2.26 -0.06
CA GLY A 45 -10.00 -2.78 -0.57
C GLY A 45 -8.82 -1.85 -0.30
N MET A 46 -9.03 -0.54 -0.45
CA MET A 46 -8.01 0.48 -0.17
C MET A 46 -7.66 0.52 1.33
N ILE A 47 -8.66 0.54 2.22
CA ILE A 47 -8.43 0.55 3.68
C ILE A 47 -7.64 -0.68 4.12
N GLY A 48 -7.96 -1.85 3.57
CA GLY A 48 -7.21 -3.08 3.88
C GLY A 48 -5.75 -3.04 3.42
N ALA A 49 -5.48 -2.40 2.27
CA ALA A 49 -4.15 -2.35 1.67
C ALA A 49 -3.24 -1.23 2.23
N SER A 50 -3.83 -0.15 2.76
CA SER A 50 -3.12 0.99 3.34
C SER A 50 -2.28 0.62 4.55
N ASN A 51 -1.12 1.25 4.69
CA ASN A 51 -0.30 1.19 5.90
C ASN A 51 -0.13 2.61 6.46
N PHE A 52 0.17 2.75 7.75
CA PHE A 52 0.45 4.07 8.36
C PHE A 52 1.95 4.35 8.34
N PHE A 53 2.53 4.49 7.16
CA PHE A 53 3.98 4.69 7.04
C PHE A 53 4.44 6.03 7.62
N GLU A 54 3.65 7.10 7.54
CA GLU A 54 3.98 8.40 8.12
C GLU A 54 4.17 8.31 9.65
N LEU A 55 3.29 7.56 10.33
CA LEU A 55 3.44 7.30 11.77
C LEU A 55 4.63 6.37 12.03
N SER A 56 4.84 5.36 11.18
CA SER A 56 5.95 4.41 11.30
C SER A 56 7.31 5.09 11.17
N VAL A 57 7.43 6.09 10.30
CA VAL A 57 8.64 6.92 10.16
C VAL A 57 8.92 7.68 11.46
N ALA A 58 7.91 8.31 12.05
CA ALA A 58 8.08 9.05 13.30
C ALA A 58 8.58 8.14 14.44
N VAL A 59 8.00 6.94 14.57
CA VAL A 59 8.40 5.95 15.57
C VAL A 59 9.81 5.40 15.30
N ALA A 60 10.15 5.10 14.04
CA ALA A 60 11.47 4.59 13.69
C ALA A 60 12.58 5.62 13.99
N ILE A 61 12.32 6.90 13.70
CA ILE A 61 13.26 7.98 14.00
C ILE A 61 13.39 8.19 15.51
N SER A 62 12.30 8.14 16.27
CA SER A 62 12.34 8.39 17.73
C SER A 62 13.04 7.27 18.51
N LEU A 63 12.88 6.02 18.10
CA LEU A 63 13.46 4.87 18.81
C LEU A 63 14.87 4.49 18.33
N PHE A 64 15.13 4.59 17.01
CA PHE A 64 16.37 4.09 16.41
C PHE A 64 17.25 5.18 15.80
N GLY A 65 16.77 6.43 15.76
CA GLY A 65 17.46 7.54 15.14
C GLY A 65 17.35 7.54 13.60
N THR A 66 17.68 8.68 13.00
CA THR A 66 17.53 8.96 11.56
C THR A 66 18.47 8.16 10.66
N GLN A 67 19.57 7.64 11.20
CA GLN A 67 20.57 6.87 10.45
C GLN A 67 20.38 5.35 10.58
N SER A 68 19.31 4.90 11.21
CA SER A 68 19.04 3.47 11.34
C SER A 68 18.51 2.86 10.03
N PRO A 69 18.81 1.57 9.76
CA PRO A 69 18.17 0.84 8.67
C PRO A 69 16.63 0.78 8.79
N ALA A 70 16.10 0.80 10.02
CA ALA A 70 14.67 0.85 10.29
C ALA A 70 14.02 2.16 9.81
N ALA A 71 14.66 3.31 10.07
CA ALA A 71 14.19 4.60 9.57
C ALA A 71 14.26 4.67 8.03
N LEU A 72 15.29 4.07 7.42
CA LEU A 72 15.37 3.99 5.96
C LEU A 72 14.23 3.16 5.36
N ALA A 73 13.90 2.02 5.97
CA ALA A 73 12.83 1.13 5.50
C ALA A 73 11.46 1.80 5.53
N THR A 74 11.13 2.54 6.60
CA THR A 74 9.85 3.23 6.73
C THR A 74 9.72 4.41 5.77
N ILE A 75 10.81 5.16 5.54
CA ILE A 75 10.82 6.25 4.53
C ILE A 75 10.60 5.69 3.12
N VAL A 76 11.28 4.59 2.78
CA VAL A 76 11.06 3.90 1.49
C VAL A 76 9.61 3.47 1.38
N GLY A 77 9.03 2.92 2.45
CA GLY A 77 7.61 2.58 2.55
C GLY A 77 6.70 3.74 2.15
N VAL A 78 6.83 4.91 2.81
CA VAL A 78 6.04 6.13 2.48
C VAL A 78 6.17 6.49 1.00
N LEU A 79 7.40 6.52 0.47
CA LEU A 79 7.65 6.91 -0.92
C LEU A 79 7.03 5.93 -1.93
N THR A 80 6.97 4.65 -1.58
CA THR A 80 6.36 3.61 -2.42
C THR A 80 4.85 3.52 -2.26
N GLU A 81 4.30 3.83 -1.09
CA GLU A 81 2.88 3.66 -0.79
C GLU A 81 2.01 4.58 -1.65
N VAL A 82 2.27 5.89 -1.62
CA VAL A 82 1.46 6.88 -2.34
C VAL A 82 1.28 6.54 -3.82
N PRO A 83 2.34 6.24 -4.62
CA PRO A 83 2.15 5.90 -6.03
C PRO A 83 1.42 4.56 -6.23
N VAL A 84 1.64 3.56 -5.38
CA VAL A 84 0.93 2.28 -5.44
C VAL A 84 -0.55 2.49 -5.17
N MET A 85 -0.90 3.30 -4.18
CA MET A 85 -2.27 3.62 -3.82
C MET A 85 -2.99 4.35 -4.97
N LEU A 86 -2.36 5.34 -5.60
CA LEU A 86 -2.93 5.99 -6.78
C LEU A 86 -3.14 5.01 -7.96
N LEU A 87 -2.23 4.05 -8.12
CA LEU A 87 -2.37 3.00 -9.12
C LEU A 87 -3.55 2.06 -8.80
N LEU A 88 -3.73 1.67 -7.54
CA LEU A 88 -4.87 0.86 -7.11
C LEU A 88 -6.20 1.60 -7.29
N VAL A 89 -6.27 2.90 -7.00
CA VAL A 89 -7.46 3.73 -7.30
C VAL A 89 -7.78 3.69 -8.79
N LYS A 90 -6.75 3.84 -9.65
CA LYS A 90 -6.94 3.76 -11.10
C LYS A 90 -7.46 2.39 -11.54
N ILE A 91 -6.93 1.31 -10.96
CA ILE A 91 -7.41 -0.06 -11.20
C ILE A 91 -8.87 -0.20 -10.77
N ALA A 92 -9.20 0.20 -9.54
CA ALA A 92 -10.54 0.13 -8.99
C ALA A 92 -11.56 0.88 -9.86
N ASN A 93 -11.22 2.09 -10.32
CA ASN A 93 -12.08 2.89 -11.19
C ASN A 93 -12.29 2.23 -12.56
N ASN A 94 -11.26 1.62 -13.13
CA ASN A 94 -11.38 0.88 -14.40
C ASN A 94 -12.20 -0.41 -14.26
N THR A 95 -12.21 -1.03 -13.08
CA THR A 95 -12.98 -2.25 -12.80
C THR A 95 -14.40 -1.98 -12.28
N LYS A 96 -14.89 -0.73 -12.36
CA LYS A 96 -16.26 -0.38 -11.93
C LYS A 96 -17.33 -1.24 -12.60
N GLY A 97 -17.13 -1.62 -13.87
CA GLY A 97 -18.04 -2.49 -14.61
C GLY A 97 -18.09 -3.95 -14.13
N TRP A 98 -17.22 -4.37 -13.21
CA TRP A 98 -17.24 -5.73 -12.64
C TRP A 98 -18.26 -5.89 -11.51
N PHE A 99 -18.80 -4.78 -11.01
CA PHE A 99 -19.75 -4.73 -9.92
C PHE A 99 -21.13 -4.46 -10.50
N GLN A 100 -22.16 -5.04 -9.88
CA GLN A 100 -23.53 -4.75 -10.28
C GLN A 100 -23.78 -3.25 -10.05
N LYS A 101 -24.25 -2.57 -11.09
CA LYS A 101 -24.89 -1.27 -10.93
C LYS A 101 -26.17 -1.52 -10.16
N ASP A 102 -26.34 -0.88 -9.02
CA ASP A 102 -27.67 -0.67 -8.44
C ASP A 102 -28.57 0.02 -9.47
#